data_AF-A0A810KT19-F1
#
_entry.id   AF-A0A810KT19-F1
#
_cell.length_a   1.000
_cell.length_b   1.000
_cell.length_c   1.000
_cell.angle_alpha   90.00
_cell.angle_beta   90.00
_cell.angle_gamma   90.00
#
_symmetry.space_group_name_H-M   'P 1'
#
loop_
_entity.id
_entity.type
_entity.pdbx_description
1 polymer ?
#
loop_
_entity_poly.entity_id
_entity_poly.type
_entity_poly.pdbx_seq_one_letter_code
_entity_poly.pdbx_strand_id
1 'polypeptide(L)'
;MAIRRSRVLLTVAIAVVVVLVGVAGLFVWAYQHFVDRERFTVADGAVTIEHHVVPKLGDILVTDKGYPLYMFPPDHQSEVTCTGNCAENWPPIVVPASARLKAGSGVRADLLGTRTAPNGKHVATYHGWPLYVFIGDDKPYKATGQGEVTDGGAWYVLNPAGDVVTAGGKHS
;
A
#
# COMPACT_ATOMS: atom_id res chain seq x y z
N MET A 1 -59.08 5.12 16.59
CA MET A 1 -57.70 5.24 17.13
C MET A 1 -56.63 4.43 16.35
N ALA A 2 -56.99 3.39 15.58
CA ALA A 2 -56.05 2.52 14.86
C ALA A 2 -55.29 3.17 13.67
N ILE A 3 -55.93 4.08 12.93
CA ILE A 3 -55.37 4.68 11.70
C ILE A 3 -54.17 5.60 11.98
N ARG A 4 -54.17 6.33 13.11
CA ARG A 4 -53.03 7.18 13.52
C ARG A 4 -51.81 6.37 13.92
N ARG A 5 -52.00 5.22 14.57
CA ARG A 5 -50.90 4.31 14.96
C ARG A 5 -50.24 3.66 13.75
N SER A 6 -51.05 3.25 12.76
CA SER A 6 -50.55 2.66 11.51
C SER A 6 -49.72 3.64 10.67
N ARG A 7 -50.17 4.90 10.55
CA ARG A 7 -49.40 5.95 9.85
C ARG A 7 -48.07 6.27 10.55
N VAL A 8 -48.07 6.40 11.87
CA VAL A 8 -46.84 6.66 12.65
C VAL A 8 -45.84 5.50 12.52
N LEU A 9 -46.31 4.24 12.58
CA LEU A 9 -45.45 3.06 12.40
C LEU A 9 -44.83 3.00 11.01
N LEU A 10 -45.59 3.34 9.96
CA LEU A 10 -45.09 3.36 8.59
C LEU A 10 -44.00 4.45 8.40
N THR A 11 -44.21 5.65 8.93
CA THR A 11 -43.22 6.74 8.83
C THR A 11 -41.94 6.42 9.60
N VAL A 12 -42.06 5.83 10.80
CA VAL A 12 -40.90 5.39 11.59
C VAL A 12 -40.15 4.27 10.87
N ALA A 13 -40.84 3.29 10.30
CA ALA A 13 -40.20 2.21 9.54
C ALA A 13 -39.45 2.74 8.31
N ILE A 14 -40.05 3.67 7.55
CA ILE A 14 -39.39 4.31 6.40
C ILE A 14 -38.17 5.12 6.86
N ALA A 15 -38.28 5.89 7.94
CA ALA A 15 -37.15 6.65 8.48
C ALA A 15 -35.99 5.73 8.93
N VAL A 16 -36.30 4.60 9.60
CA VAL A 16 -35.30 3.60 9.99
C VAL A 16 -34.62 2.99 8.77
N VAL A 17 -35.39 2.61 7.73
CA VAL A 17 -34.81 2.05 6.49
C VAL A 17 -33.93 3.08 5.77
N VAL A 18 -34.34 4.35 5.69
CA VAL A 18 -33.54 5.42 5.08
C VAL A 18 -32.24 5.65 5.86
N VAL A 19 -32.30 5.63 7.19
CA VAL A 19 -31.08 5.73 8.03
C VAL A 19 -30.17 4.52 7.82
N LEU A 20 -30.69 3.30 7.80
CA LEU A 20 -29.89 2.09 7.62
C LEU A 20 -29.24 2.03 6.23
N VAL A 21 -29.97 2.36 5.17
CA VAL A 21 -29.43 2.43 3.80
C VAL A 21 -28.41 3.56 3.68
N GLY A 22 -28.67 4.73 4.29
CA GLY A 22 -27.72 5.83 4.33
C GLY A 22 -26.42 5.46 5.05
N VAL A 23 -26.51 4.78 6.19
CA VAL A 23 -25.34 4.29 6.95
C VAL A 23 -24.57 3.24 6.14
N ALA A 24 -25.25 2.25 5.56
CA ALA A 24 -24.60 1.25 4.71
C ALA A 24 -23.90 1.89 3.49
N GLY A 25 -24.55 2.86 2.85
CA GLY A 25 -23.96 3.62 1.74
C GLY A 25 -22.72 4.42 2.15
N LEU A 26 -22.74 5.06 3.32
CA LEU A 26 -21.58 5.77 3.87
C LEU A 26 -20.44 4.83 4.25
N PHE A 27 -20.74 3.67 4.83
CA PHE A 27 -19.73 2.64 5.14
C PHE A 27 -19.10 2.07 3.86
N VAL A 28 -19.91 1.74 2.85
CA VAL A 28 -19.41 1.27 1.54
C VAL A 28 -18.55 2.34 0.87
N TRP A 29 -19.00 3.59 0.85
CA TRP A 29 -18.24 4.72 0.30
C TRP A 29 -16.90 4.94 1.04
N ALA A 30 -16.92 4.95 2.38
CA ALA A 30 -15.71 5.13 3.18
C ALA A 30 -14.73 3.96 3.00
N TYR A 31 -15.25 2.73 2.93
CA TYR A 31 -14.46 1.53 2.67
C TYR A 31 -13.84 1.55 1.27
N GLN A 32 -14.63 1.86 0.24
CA GLN A 32 -14.13 2.00 -1.12
C GLN A 32 -13.08 3.09 -1.23
N HIS A 33 -13.29 4.26 -0.61
CA HIS A 33 -12.30 5.34 -0.61
C HIS A 33 -11.01 4.96 0.12
N PHE A 34 -11.09 4.12 1.16
CA PHE A 34 -9.93 3.57 1.84
C PHE A 34 -9.14 2.59 0.95
N VAL A 35 -9.84 1.70 0.26
CA VAL A 35 -9.24 0.69 -0.64
C VAL A 35 -8.66 1.35 -1.89
N ASP A 36 -9.40 2.26 -2.53
CA ASP A 36 -9.04 2.97 -3.76
C ASP A 36 -7.98 4.06 -3.54
N ARG A 37 -7.43 4.17 -2.33
CA ARG A 37 -6.36 5.11 -2.06
C ARG A 37 -5.15 4.77 -2.93
N GLU A 38 -4.92 5.60 -3.93
CA GLU A 38 -3.70 5.58 -4.73
C GLU A 38 -2.48 5.86 -3.84
N ARG A 39 -1.63 4.84 -3.64
CA ARG A 39 -0.43 4.93 -2.79
C ARG A 39 0.82 5.41 -3.54
N PHE A 40 0.73 5.57 -4.85
CA PHE A 40 1.75 6.20 -5.69
C PHE A 40 1.09 6.85 -6.90
N THR A 41 1.83 7.63 -7.70
CA THR A 41 1.38 8.11 -9.02
C THR A 41 2.29 7.68 -10.15
N VAL A 42 1.78 7.83 -11.38
CA VAL A 42 2.57 7.82 -12.61
C VAL A 42 2.54 9.23 -13.19
N ALA A 43 3.38 10.11 -12.63
CA ALA A 43 3.47 11.51 -13.08
C ALA A 43 4.54 11.65 -14.16
N ASP A 44 4.22 12.38 -15.24
CA ASP A 44 5.13 12.63 -16.37
C ASP A 44 5.76 11.35 -16.95
N GLY A 45 4.98 10.26 -16.98
CA GLY A 45 5.45 8.95 -17.45
C GLY A 45 6.49 8.31 -16.54
N ALA A 46 6.51 8.64 -15.24
CA ALA A 46 7.42 8.05 -14.28
C ALA A 46 6.72 7.60 -12.99
N VAL A 47 7.12 6.43 -12.49
CA VAL A 47 6.92 6.02 -11.10
C VAL A 47 8.17 6.44 -10.33
N THR A 48 8.01 7.34 -9.36
CA THR A 48 9.14 7.89 -8.60
C THR A 48 9.28 7.19 -7.26
N ILE A 49 10.49 6.74 -6.96
CA ILE A 49 10.88 6.20 -5.66
C ILE A 49 11.66 7.28 -4.93
N GLU A 50 11.20 7.64 -3.73
CA GLU A 50 11.79 8.66 -2.87
C GLU A 50 12.28 8.03 -1.56
N HIS A 51 12.77 8.86 -0.63
CA HIS A 51 13.14 8.42 0.70
C HIS A 51 12.65 9.40 1.76
N HIS A 52 12.47 8.91 2.98
CA HIS A 52 12.07 9.73 4.12
C HIS A 52 12.57 9.12 5.44
N VAL A 53 12.96 9.99 6.38
CA VAL A 53 13.34 9.57 7.74
C VAL A 53 12.11 9.29 8.58
N VAL A 54 11.88 8.01 8.92
CA VAL A 54 10.78 7.58 9.79
C VAL A 54 11.31 7.31 11.20
N PRO A 55 10.66 7.84 12.26
CA PRO A 55 11.10 7.61 13.64
C PRO A 55 11.27 6.12 13.94
N LYS A 56 12.41 5.77 14.57
CA LYS A 56 12.83 4.40 14.94
C LYS A 56 13.27 3.49 13.77
N LEU A 57 12.99 3.86 12.52
CA LEU A 57 13.41 3.09 11.33
C LEU A 57 14.56 3.76 10.57
N GLY A 58 14.79 5.06 10.81
CA GLY A 58 15.80 5.81 10.08
C GLY A 58 15.31 6.18 8.69
N ASP A 59 16.23 6.33 7.75
CA ASP A 59 15.92 6.69 6.38
C ASP A 59 15.46 5.47 5.57
N ILE A 60 14.25 5.53 5.03
CA ILE A 60 13.61 4.42 4.31
C ILE A 60 13.09 4.87 2.95
N LEU A 61 12.95 3.93 2.02
CA LEU A 61 12.32 4.18 0.74
C LEU A 61 10.80 4.37 0.89
N VAL A 62 10.28 5.32 0.13
CA VAL A 62 8.85 5.64 0.06
C VAL A 62 8.43 5.91 -1.39
N THR A 63 7.13 5.84 -1.66
CA THR A 63 6.56 6.34 -2.92
C THR A 63 6.59 7.87 -2.97
N ASP A 64 6.28 8.44 -4.13
CA ASP A 64 6.02 9.88 -4.32
C ASP A 64 4.85 10.45 -3.47
N LYS A 65 4.02 9.57 -2.90
CA LYS A 65 2.98 9.92 -1.92
C LYS A 65 3.40 9.65 -0.47
N GLY A 66 4.65 9.26 -0.25
CA GLY A 66 5.22 9.01 1.07
C GLY A 66 4.83 7.68 1.70
N TYR A 67 4.30 6.72 0.94
CA TYR A 67 3.99 5.39 1.47
C TYR A 67 5.26 4.52 1.55
N PRO A 68 5.55 3.87 2.69
CA PRO A 68 6.73 3.01 2.82
C PRO A 68 6.76 1.88 1.82
N LEU A 69 7.96 1.56 1.36
CA LEU A 69 8.22 0.50 0.39
C LEU A 69 8.85 -0.70 1.09
N TYR A 70 8.19 -1.85 0.92
CA TYR A 70 8.54 -3.10 1.56
C TYR A 70 9.12 -4.10 0.56
N MET A 71 9.94 -5.01 1.08
CA MET A 71 10.36 -6.23 0.44
C MET A 71 9.76 -7.44 1.17
N PHE A 72 9.73 -8.58 0.47
CA PHE A 72 9.22 -9.84 0.99
C PHE A 72 10.29 -10.95 0.85
N PRO A 73 10.81 -11.52 1.95
CA PRO A 73 11.88 -12.53 1.88
C PRO A 73 11.57 -13.74 0.98
N PRO A 74 10.34 -14.27 0.92
CA PRO A 74 9.98 -15.33 -0.03
C PRO A 74 10.18 -14.99 -1.51
N ASP A 75 10.33 -13.71 -1.87
CA ASP A 75 10.68 -13.30 -3.24
C ASP A 75 12.13 -13.63 -3.61
N HIS A 76 12.97 -13.99 -2.64
CA HIS A 76 14.38 -14.31 -2.85
C HIS A 76 15.11 -13.26 -3.71
N GLN A 77 14.77 -11.97 -3.53
CA GLN A 77 15.34 -10.84 -4.26
C GLN A 77 15.28 -10.94 -5.79
N SER A 78 14.41 -11.81 -6.33
CA SER A 78 14.45 -12.14 -7.76
C SER A 78 13.10 -12.48 -8.38
N GLU A 79 12.09 -12.83 -7.58
CA GLU A 79 10.77 -13.26 -8.05
C GLU A 79 9.66 -12.44 -7.40
N VAL A 80 8.47 -12.41 -8.00
CA VAL A 80 7.27 -11.82 -7.39
C VAL A 80 6.38 -12.96 -6.94
N THR A 81 6.47 -13.34 -5.66
CA THR A 81 5.74 -14.48 -5.10
C THR A 81 4.42 -14.06 -4.47
N CYS A 82 4.35 -12.84 -3.91
CA CYS A 82 3.13 -12.27 -3.38
C CYS A 82 2.10 -11.99 -4.49
N THR A 83 1.12 -12.87 -4.62
CA THR A 83 0.05 -12.83 -5.63
C THR A 83 -1.30 -13.18 -5.00
N GLY A 84 -2.39 -12.98 -5.75
CA GLY A 84 -3.75 -13.23 -5.24
C GLY A 84 -4.04 -12.42 -3.98
N ASN A 85 -4.56 -13.08 -2.94
CA ASN A 85 -4.90 -12.45 -1.67
C ASN A 85 -3.71 -11.75 -0.99
N CYS A 86 -2.48 -12.26 -1.17
CA CYS A 86 -1.29 -11.57 -0.66
C CYS A 86 -1.18 -10.17 -1.29
N ALA A 87 -1.36 -10.08 -2.61
CA ALA A 87 -1.27 -8.82 -3.34
C ALA A 87 -2.46 -7.86 -3.08
N GLU A 88 -3.53 -8.32 -2.43
CA GLU A 88 -4.61 -7.44 -1.95
C GLU A 88 -4.19 -6.70 -0.68
N ASN A 89 -3.46 -7.36 0.22
CA ASN A 89 -2.92 -6.76 1.44
C ASN A 89 -1.60 -6.02 1.22
N TRP A 90 -0.78 -6.54 0.32
CA TRP A 90 0.53 -6.04 -0.06
C TRP A 90 0.60 -5.78 -1.57
N PRO A 91 -0.06 -4.73 -2.09
CA PRO A 91 -0.02 -4.45 -3.52
C PRO A 91 1.40 -4.17 -4.02
N PRO A 92 1.84 -4.80 -5.12
CA PRO A 92 3.12 -4.49 -5.74
C PRO A 92 3.08 -3.11 -6.42
N ILE A 93 4.21 -2.41 -6.44
CA ILE A 93 4.38 -1.19 -7.24
C ILE A 93 4.46 -1.57 -8.72
N VAL A 94 3.32 -1.49 -9.41
CA VAL A 94 3.25 -1.77 -10.85
C VAL A 94 3.76 -0.57 -11.65
N VAL A 95 4.68 -0.84 -12.57
CA VAL A 95 5.20 0.14 -13.53
C VAL A 95 4.52 -0.11 -14.88
N PRO A 96 3.66 0.80 -15.36
CA PRO A 96 3.09 0.67 -16.70
C PRO A 96 4.17 0.62 -17.79
N ALA A 97 3.90 -0.07 -18.90
CA ALA A 97 4.85 -0.15 -20.01
C ALA A 97 5.20 1.22 -20.65
N SER A 98 4.31 2.20 -20.51
CA SER A 98 4.52 3.58 -20.94
C SER A 98 5.29 4.44 -19.94
N ALA A 99 5.64 3.88 -18.78
CA ALA A 99 6.28 4.59 -17.69
C ALA A 99 7.68 4.02 -17.40
N ARG A 100 8.55 4.89 -16.88
CA ARG A 100 9.88 4.51 -16.38
C ARG A 100 9.94 4.63 -14.86
N LEU A 101 10.95 4.01 -14.26
CA LEU A 101 11.31 4.33 -12.88
C LEU A 101 12.16 5.61 -12.82
N LYS A 102 11.98 6.36 -11.75
CA LYS A 102 12.76 7.56 -11.45
C LYS A 102 13.21 7.50 -9.99
N ALA A 103 14.50 7.68 -9.76
CA ALA A 103 15.02 7.93 -8.43
C ALA A 103 14.75 9.40 -8.06
N GLY A 104 14.15 9.62 -6.90
CA GLY A 104 14.13 10.92 -6.24
C GLY A 104 15.54 11.33 -5.77
N SER A 105 15.68 12.55 -5.29
CA SER A 105 16.93 13.00 -4.66
C SER A 105 17.31 12.05 -3.53
N GLY A 106 18.59 11.68 -3.40
CA GLY A 106 19.08 10.78 -2.35
C GLY A 106 18.84 9.28 -2.59
N VAL A 107 18.02 8.92 -3.58
CA VAL A 107 17.79 7.53 -4.00
C VAL A 107 18.79 7.14 -5.08
N ARG A 108 19.34 5.92 -5.00
CA ARG A 108 20.30 5.39 -5.96
C ARG A 108 19.61 4.87 -7.22
N ALA A 109 19.80 5.56 -8.34
CA ALA A 109 19.19 5.18 -9.61
C ALA A 109 19.71 3.83 -10.16
N ASP A 110 20.95 3.45 -9.85
CA ASP A 110 21.57 2.20 -10.28
C ASP A 110 20.97 0.94 -9.61
N LEU A 111 20.24 1.14 -8.51
CA LEU A 111 19.53 0.06 -7.81
C LEU A 111 18.10 -0.15 -8.32
N LEU A 112 17.55 0.78 -9.10
CA LEU A 112 16.20 0.64 -9.64
C LEU A 112 16.18 -0.39 -10.77
N GLY A 113 15.15 -1.22 -10.76
CA GLY A 113 14.90 -2.19 -11.82
C GLY A 113 13.43 -2.56 -11.89
N THR A 114 13.12 -3.53 -12.74
CA THR A 114 11.78 -4.11 -12.82
C THR A 114 11.85 -5.62 -12.88
N ARG A 115 10.85 -6.29 -12.32
CA ARG A 115 10.64 -7.74 -12.45
C ARG A 115 9.28 -8.01 -13.07
N THR A 116 9.21 -8.96 -13.99
CA THR A 116 7.94 -9.42 -14.54
C THR A 116 7.26 -10.34 -13.53
N ALA A 117 6.08 -9.96 -13.07
CA ALA A 117 5.25 -10.78 -12.19
C ALA A 117 4.58 -11.93 -12.99
N PRO A 118 4.08 -12.99 -12.32
CA PRO A 118 3.39 -14.11 -12.98
C PRO A 118 2.19 -13.70 -13.84
N ASN A 119 1.54 -12.57 -13.53
CA ASN A 119 0.42 -12.02 -14.30
C ASN A 119 0.86 -11.15 -15.51
N GLY A 120 2.17 -11.10 -15.81
CA GLY A 120 2.75 -10.35 -16.91
C GLY A 120 2.99 -8.85 -16.65
N LYS A 121 2.57 -8.32 -15.50
CA LYS A 121 2.84 -6.91 -15.14
C LYS A 121 4.30 -6.72 -14.72
N HIS A 122 4.86 -5.54 -14.98
CA HIS A 122 6.17 -5.15 -14.47
C HIS A 122 6.03 -4.55 -13.07
N VAL A 123 6.76 -5.10 -12.12
CA VAL A 123 6.83 -4.64 -10.73
C VAL A 123 8.15 -3.92 -10.52
N ALA A 124 8.13 -2.75 -9.90
CA ALA A 124 9.34 -2.02 -9.54
C ALA A 124 10.19 -2.84 -8.58
N THR A 125 11.50 -2.82 -8.77
CA THR A 125 12.47 -3.40 -7.84
C THR A 125 13.46 -2.36 -7.36
N TYR A 126 13.99 -2.56 -6.16
CA TYR A 126 15.16 -1.83 -5.65
C TYR A 126 16.19 -2.81 -5.13
N HIS A 127 17.42 -2.72 -5.65
CA HIS A 127 18.48 -3.68 -5.36
C HIS A 127 18.00 -5.12 -5.57
N GLY A 128 17.21 -5.36 -6.64
CA GLY A 128 16.65 -6.68 -6.97
C GLY A 128 15.36 -7.06 -6.25
N TRP A 129 15.06 -6.50 -5.07
CA TRP A 129 13.83 -6.78 -4.32
C TRP A 129 12.62 -6.16 -5.00
N PRO A 130 11.54 -6.92 -5.30
CA PRO A 130 10.26 -6.32 -5.67
C PRO A 130 9.72 -5.44 -4.55
N LEU A 131 9.13 -4.32 -4.95
CA LEU A 131 8.64 -3.30 -4.03
C LEU A 131 7.14 -3.39 -3.88
N TYR A 132 6.70 -3.34 -2.63
CA TYR A 132 5.29 -3.40 -2.24
C TYR A 132 4.93 -2.23 -1.35
N VAL A 133 3.65 -1.89 -1.34
CA VAL A 133 3.05 -1.03 -0.32
C VAL A 133 2.13 -1.87 0.55
N PHE A 134 1.89 -1.43 1.79
CA PHE A 134 0.96 -2.10 2.69
C PHE A 134 -0.39 -1.39 2.69
N ILE A 135 -1.49 -2.15 2.59
CA ILE A 135 -2.83 -1.57 2.66
C ILE A 135 -3.13 -0.96 4.04
N GLY A 136 -2.56 -1.56 5.10
CA GLY A 136 -2.74 -1.10 6.49
C GLY A 136 -2.00 0.20 6.84
N ASP A 137 -1.05 0.63 6.01
CA ASP A 137 -0.46 1.96 6.13
C ASP A 137 -1.48 3.02 5.70
N ASP A 138 -2.22 3.54 6.68
CA ASP A 138 -3.34 4.46 6.47
C ASP A 138 -2.90 5.91 6.22
N LYS A 139 -1.61 6.23 6.35
CA LYS A 139 -1.03 7.57 6.21
C LYS A 139 0.40 7.49 5.66
N PRO A 140 0.86 8.52 4.93
CA PRO A 140 2.26 8.65 4.55
C PRO A 140 3.19 8.57 5.78
N TYR A 141 4.38 8.02 5.57
CA TYR A 141 5.47 7.91 6.55
C TYR A 141 5.11 7.09 7.80
N LYS A 142 4.07 6.25 7.71
CA LYS A 142 3.72 5.24 8.71
C LYS A 142 4.04 3.88 8.13
N ALA A 143 5.05 3.21 8.68
CA ALA A 143 5.45 1.87 8.29
C ALA A 143 4.92 0.84 9.31
N THR A 144 3.61 0.67 9.36
CA THR A 144 2.95 -0.26 10.30
C THR A 144 3.14 -1.72 9.90
N GLY A 145 3.43 -1.98 8.62
CA GLY A 145 3.77 -3.31 8.12
C GLY A 145 5.17 -3.80 8.49
N GLN A 146 6.00 -2.96 9.11
CA GLN A 146 7.39 -3.29 9.42
C GLN A 146 7.48 -4.44 10.44
N GLY A 147 8.01 -5.57 10.00
CA GLY A 147 8.17 -6.78 10.80
C GLY A 147 6.89 -7.61 10.95
N GLU A 148 5.80 -7.22 10.30
CA GLU A 148 4.57 -8.02 10.28
C GLU A 148 4.80 -9.35 9.57
N VAL A 149 4.28 -10.44 10.13
CA VAL A 149 4.42 -11.79 9.57
C VAL A 149 3.08 -12.24 9.00
N THR A 150 2.92 -12.07 7.68
CA THR A 150 1.71 -12.44 6.95
C THR A 150 2.07 -13.12 5.64
N ASP A 151 1.12 -13.84 5.05
CA ASP A 151 1.26 -14.39 3.69
C ASP A 151 2.49 -15.31 3.47
N GLY A 152 3.04 -15.88 4.56
CA GLY A 152 4.16 -16.82 4.52
C GLY A 152 5.54 -16.20 4.81
N GLY A 153 5.63 -14.90 5.15
CA GLY A 153 6.91 -14.26 5.47
C GLY A 153 6.78 -12.98 6.28
N ALA A 154 7.90 -12.47 6.77
CA ALA A 154 7.97 -11.18 7.44
C ALA A 154 8.21 -10.05 6.42
N TRP A 155 7.59 -8.89 6.59
CA TRP A 155 7.72 -7.75 5.68
C TRP A 155 8.68 -6.71 6.24
N TYR A 156 9.56 -6.17 5.39
CA TYR A 156 10.57 -5.20 5.83
C TYR A 156 10.74 -4.04 4.86
N VAL A 157 10.92 -2.84 5.39
CA VAL A 157 11.28 -1.68 4.57
C VAL A 157 12.76 -1.71 4.15
N LEU A 158 13.06 -1.08 3.03
CA LEU A 158 14.42 -0.89 2.53
C LEU A 158 14.90 0.54 2.80
N ASN A 159 16.20 0.72 3.03
CA ASN A 159 16.84 2.03 3.07
C ASN A 159 17.32 2.46 1.66
N PRO A 160 17.75 3.73 1.46
CA PRO A 160 18.29 4.17 0.16
C PRO A 160 19.56 3.46 -0.31
N ALA A 161 20.30 2.78 0.57
CA ALA A 161 21.44 1.96 0.19
C ALA A 161 21.03 0.60 -0.39
N GLY A 162 19.74 0.21 -0.27
CA GLY A 162 19.21 -1.07 -0.72
C GLY A 162 19.32 -2.18 0.34
N ASP A 163 19.61 -1.80 1.59
CA ASP A 163 19.65 -2.72 2.72
C ASP A 163 18.27 -2.85 3.38
N VAL A 164 18.03 -4.05 3.89
CA VAL A 164 16.84 -4.36 4.69
C VAL A 164 16.96 -3.72 6.06
N VAL A 165 15.97 -2.91 6.43
CA VAL A 165 15.86 -2.38 7.79
C VAL A 165 15.25 -3.48 8.66
N THR A 166 16.09 -4.26 9.33
CA THR A 166 15.65 -5.16 10.41
C THR A 166 15.72 -4.40 11.74
N ALA A 167 14.70 -4.53 12.59
CA ALA A 167 14.72 -3.85 13.89
C ALA A 167 15.95 -4.34 14.71
N GLY A 168 16.95 -3.48 14.90
CA GLY A 168 18.14 -3.81 15.69
C GLY A 168 19.49 -3.25 15.21
N GLY A 169 19.55 -2.54 14.08
CA GLY A 169 20.77 -1.82 13.69
C GLY A 169 20.96 -0.57 14.55
N LYS A 170 21.65 -0.68 15.69
CA LYS A 170 22.15 0.50 16.43
C LYS A 170 22.95 1.37 15.45
N HIS A 171 22.47 2.57 15.15
CA HIS A 171 23.35 3.64 14.72
C HIS A 171 24.33 3.88 15.87
N SER A 172 25.57 3.41 15.70
CA SER A 172 26.70 3.79 16.55
C SER A 172 27.21 5.15 16.13
#